data_AF-A0A838Q8H8-F1
#
_entry.id   AF-A0A838Q8H8-F1
#
_cell.length_a   1.000
_cell.length_b   1.000
_cell.length_c   1.000
_cell.angle_alpha   90.00
_cell.angle_beta   90.00
_cell.angle_gamma   90.00
#
_symmetry.space_group_name_H-M   'P 1'
#
loop_
_entity.id
_entity.type
_entity.pdbx_description
1 polymer ?
#
loop_
_entity_poly.entity_id
_entity_poly.type
_entity_poly.pdbx_seq_one_letter_code
_entity_poly.pdbx_strand_id
1 'polypeptide(L)' 'MDSVIEAKQLQIERKHFHVELRENNRGKFLRITEEAHGRRNTIII' A
#
# COMPACT_ATOMS: atom_id res chain seq x y z
N MET A 1 5.52 15.13 -4.43
CA MET A 1 5.50 14.08 -3.39
C MET A 1 4.06 13.88 -2.98
N ASP A 2 3.63 12.64 -2.92
CA ASP A 2 2.34 12.23 -2.40
C ASP A 2 2.40 12.12 -0.86
N SER A 3 1.35 12.56 -0.16
CA SER A 3 1.24 12.44 1.29
C SER A 3 0.53 11.14 1.66
N VAL A 4 0.91 10.54 2.80
CA VAL A 4 0.14 9.43 3.39
C VAL A 4 -0.90 10.04 4.31
N ILE A 5 -2.17 9.73 4.08
CA ILE A 5 -3.28 10.12 4.95
C ILE A 5 -3.46 9.08 6.06
N GLU A 6 -3.48 7.81 5.67
CA GLU A 6 -3.64 6.69 6.59
C GLU A 6 -2.88 5.49 6.06
N ALA A 7 -2.36 4.67 6.98
CA ALA A 7 -1.65 3.45 6.66
C ALA A 7 -2.10 2.33 7.58
N LYS A 8 -2.25 1.13 7.02
CA LYS A 8 -2.53 -0.09 7.76
C LYS A 8 -1.63 -1.20 7.26
N GLN A 9 -1.11 -1.96 8.22
CA GLN A 9 -0.38 -3.19 7.95
C GLN A 9 -1.26 -4.37 8.31
N LEU A 10 -1.24 -5.40 7.48
CA LEU A 10 -1.96 -6.63 7.71
C LEU A 10 -1.10 -7.81 7.28
N GLN A 11 -1.06 -8.83 8.12
CA GLN A 11 -0.43 -10.10 7.79
C GLN A 11 -1.51 -11.12 7.50
N ILE A 12 -1.44 -11.74 6.32
CA ILE A 12 -2.30 -12.85 5.92
C ILE A 12 -1.37 -14.00 5.56
N GLU A 13 -1.38 -15.04 6.40
CA GLU A 13 -0.46 -16.17 6.30
C GLU A 13 1.02 -15.71 6.28
N ARG A 14 1.74 -15.99 5.18
CA ARG A 14 3.15 -15.62 4.96
C ARG A 14 3.31 -14.29 4.22
N LYS A 15 2.21 -13.61 3.91
CA LYS A 15 2.18 -12.38 3.14
C LYS A 15 2.00 -11.18 4.06
N HIS A 16 2.81 -10.15 3.87
CA HIS A 16 2.68 -8.87 4.54
C HIS A 16 2.13 -7.86 3.56
N PHE A 17 1.04 -7.20 3.93
CA PHE A 17 0.45 -6.16 3.10
C PHE A 17 0.58 -4.81 3.80
N HIS A 18 0.99 -3.80 3.03
CA HIS A 18 0.95 -2.40 3.41
C HIS A 18 -0.12 -1.73 2.56
N VAL A 19 -1.18 -1.27 3.20
CA VAL A 19 -2.28 -0.55 2.57
C VAL A 19 -2.20 0.90 3.01
N GLU A 20 -1.99 1.80 2.05
CA GLU A 20 -1.84 3.23 2.32
C GLU A 20 -2.86 4.02 1.51
N LEU A 21 -3.66 4.84 2.19
CA LEU A 21 -4.43 5.90 1.55
C LEU A 21 -3.50 7.09 1.36
N ARG A 22 -3.25 7.48 0.11
CA ARG A 22 -2.35 8.58 -0.24
C ARG A 22 -3.09 9.65 -1.04
N GLU A 23 -2.53 10.86 -1.05
CA GLU A 23 -3.08 12.00 -1.79
C GLU A 23 -1.98 12.72 -2.57
N ASN A 24 -2.32 13.14 -3.78
CA ASN A 24 -1.49 14.01 -4.61
C ASN A 24 -2.37 15.06 -5.31
N ASN A 25 -1.76 15.89 -6.15
CA ASN A 25 -2.46 16.97 -6.86
C ASN A 25 -3.60 16.49 -7.80
N ARG A 26 -3.73 15.18 -8.06
CA ARG A 26 -4.79 14.58 -8.88
C ARG A 26 -5.90 13.96 -8.03
N GLY A 27 -5.76 13.92 -6.70
CA GLY A 27 -6.73 13.35 -5.76
C GLY A 27 -6.15 12.25 -4.88
N LYS A 28 -7.04 11.44 -4.31
CA LYS A 28 -6.71 10.35 -3.39
C LYS A 28 -6.67 9.01 -4.12
N PHE A 29 -5.80 8.12 -3.67
CA PHE A 29 -5.64 6.78 -4.21
C PHE A 29 -5.18 5.82 -3.11
N LEU A 30 -5.44 4.54 -3.30
CA LEU A 30 -4.90 3.49 -2.43
C LEU A 30 -3.65 2.90 -3.07
N ARG A 31 -2.56 2.82 -2.31
CA ARG A 31 -1.38 2.03 -2.66
C ARG A 31 -1.38 0.78 -1.81
N ILE A 32 -1.51 -0.38 -2.45
CA ILE A 32 -1.47 -1.69 -1.78
C ILE A 32 -0.20 -2.39 -2.20
N THR A 33 0.69 -2.63 -1.24
CA THR A 33 1.94 -3.36 -1.44
C THR A 33 1.83 -4.73 -0.77
N GLU A 34 1.99 -5.80 -1.53
CA GLU A 34 2.17 -7.17 -1.04
C GLU A 34 3.66 -7.50 -0.97
N GLU A 35 4.11 -8.05 0.15
CA GLU A 35 5.43 -8.62 0.33
C GLU A 35 5.33 -10.09 0.72
N ALA A 36 5.89 -10.96 -0.13
CA ALA A 36 5.86 -12.41 0.06
C ALA A 36 7.10 -13.05 -0.56
N HIS A 37 7.77 -13.94 0.17
CA HIS A 37 8.94 -14.69 -0.31
C HIS A 37 10.04 -13.78 -0.92
N GLY A 38 10.27 -12.61 -0.32
CA GLY A 38 11.26 -11.62 -0.80
C GLY A 38 10.84 -10.88 -2.07
N ARG A 39 9.62 -11.06 -2.56
CA ARG A 39 9.04 -10.31 -3.68
C ARG A 39 8.11 -9.22 -3.18
N ARG A 40 8.07 -8.10 -3.90
CA ARG A 40 7.21 -6.96 -3.62
C ARG A 40 6.36 -6.63 -4.84
N ASN A 41 5.04 -6.73 -4.70
CA ASN A 41 4.06 -6.38 -5.72
C ASN A 41 3.25 -5.17 -5.26
N THR A 42 2.98 -4.23 -6.15
CA THR A 42 2.21 -3.02 -5.81
C THR A 42 1.09 -2.79 -6.81
N ILE A 43 -0.12 -2.54 -6.31
CA ILE A 43 -1.25 -2.04 -7.11
C ILE A 43 -1.68 -0.67 -6.60
N ILE A 44 -2.19 0.16 -7.50
CA ILE A 44 -2.76 1.47 -7.21
C ILE A 44 -4.20 1.49 -7.71
N ILE A 45 -5.11 1.93 -6.84
CA ILE A 45 -6.55 2.10 -7.11
C ILE A 45 -6.88 3.58 -7.02
#